data_AF-A0A4D7D9X3-F1
#
_entry.id   AF-A0A4D7D9X3-F1
#
_cell.length_a   1.000
_cell.length_b   1.000
_cell.length_c   1.000
_cell.angle_alpha   90.00
_cell.angle_beta   90.00
_cell.angle_gamma   90.00
#
_symmetry.space_group_name_H-M   'P 1'
#
loop_
_entity.id
_entity.type
_entity.pdbx_description
1 polymer ?
#
loop_
_entity_poly.entity_id
_entity_poly.type
_entity_poly.pdbx_seq_one_letter_code
_entity_poly.pdbx_strand_id
1 'polypeptide(L)'
;MGRLKIGLAALATAADIFFDTLLVLPFYWLGLAPPPSGRQLISSLVGQCAAAGQRWAILAARMIDRVAIALGDDPNHCERAFRKYEFLDD
;
A
#
# COMPACT_ATOMS: atom_id res chain seq x y z
N MET A 1 -17.84 20.43 -8.86
CA MET A 1 -17.29 19.72 -7.67
C MET A 1 -16.79 18.30 -7.98
N GLY A 2 -17.52 17.46 -8.72
CA GLY A 2 -17.14 16.06 -8.96
C GLY A 2 -15.80 15.85 -9.68
N ARG A 3 -15.55 16.62 -10.75
CA ARG A 3 -14.30 16.52 -11.54
C ARG A 3 -13.03 16.83 -10.73
N LEU A 4 -13.08 17.87 -9.89
CA LEU A 4 -11.94 18.23 -9.02
C LEU A 4 -11.66 17.13 -8.00
N LYS A 5 -12.70 16.54 -7.39
CA LYS A 5 -12.55 15.42 -6.44
C LYS A 5 -11.90 14.21 -7.09
N ILE A 6 -12.33 13.86 -8.31
CA ILE A 6 -11.74 12.75 -9.08
C ILE A 6 -10.25 13.04 -9.37
N GLY A 7 -9.94 14.26 -9.81
CA GLY A 7 -8.54 14.65 -10.07
C GLY A 7 -7.67 14.58 -8.81
N LEU A 8 -8.16 15.08 -7.67
CA LEU A 8 -7.45 15.00 -6.39
C LEU A 8 -7.26 13.56 -5.91
N ALA A 9 -8.27 12.71 -6.07
CA ALA A 9 -8.15 11.29 -5.74
C ALA A 9 -7.09 10.61 -6.62
N ALA A 10 -7.08 10.87 -7.93
CA ALA A 10 -6.08 10.34 -8.83
C ALA A 10 -4.65 10.83 -8.49
N LEU A 11 -4.50 12.09 -8.11
CA LEU A 11 -3.21 12.62 -7.64
C LEU A 11 -2.75 11.97 -6.34
N ALA A 12 -3.66 11.73 -5.39
CA ALA A 12 -3.35 11.02 -4.15
C ALA A 12 -2.90 9.58 -4.43
N THR A 13 -3.59 8.87 -5.31
CA THR A 13 -3.19 7.53 -5.77
C THR A 13 -1.83 7.54 -6.46
N ALA A 14 -1.58 8.51 -7.34
CA ALA A 14 -0.29 8.62 -8.03
C ALA A 14 0.87 8.91 -7.05
N ALA A 15 0.63 9.76 -6.06
CA ALA A 15 1.62 10.03 -5.01
C ALA A 15 1.89 8.78 -4.17
N ASP A 16 0.86 8.03 -3.78
CA ASP A 16 0.98 6.77 -3.04
C ASP A 16 1.86 5.77 -3.81
N ILE A 17 1.55 5.50 -5.08
CA ILE A 17 2.35 4.62 -5.95
C ILE A 17 3.80 5.10 -6.08
N PHE A 18 4.01 6.42 -6.23
CA PHE A 18 5.36 6.98 -6.34
C PHE A 18 6.17 6.75 -5.07
N PHE A 19 5.61 7.04 -3.90
CA PHE A 19 6.28 6.82 -2.62
C PHE A 19 6.46 5.33 -2.31
N ASP A 20 5.49 4.49 -2.67
CA ASP A 20 5.62 3.03 -2.59
C ASP A 20 6.82 2.55 -3.40
N THR A 21 6.92 2.98 -4.66
CA THR A 21 8.03 2.60 -5.55
C THR A 21 9.38 3.01 -4.96
N LEU A 22 9.48 4.24 -4.42
CA LEU A 22 10.71 4.71 -3.75
C LEU A 22 11.06 3.88 -2.52
N LEU A 23 10.06 3.38 -1.79
CA LEU A 23 10.25 2.58 -0.59
C LEU A 23 10.58 1.12 -0.93
N VAL A 24 9.86 0.50 -1.86
CA VAL A 24 10.07 -0.88 -2.33
C VAL A 24 11.44 -1.04 -2.95
N LEU A 25 11.89 -0.10 -3.77
CA LEU A 25 13.11 -0.24 -4.55
C LEU A 25 14.35 -0.66 -3.71
N PRO A 26 14.68 0.00 -2.58
CA PRO A 26 15.78 -0.45 -1.72
C PRO A 26 15.50 -1.81 -1.05
N PHE A 27 14.26 -2.12 -0.64
CA PHE A 27 13.94 -3.42 -0.05
C PHE A 27 14.01 -4.56 -1.07
N TYR A 28 13.58 -4.32 -2.30
CA TYR A 28 13.68 -5.27 -3.41
C TYR A 28 15.14 -5.55 -3.73
N TRP A 29 15.97 -4.51 -3.78
CA TRP A 29 17.42 -4.66 -4.00
C TRP A 29 18.10 -5.49 -2.90
N LEU A 30 17.58 -5.43 -1.66
CA LEU A 30 18.03 -6.24 -0.53
C LEU A 30 17.36 -7.63 -0.43
N GLY A 31 16.47 -7.99 -1.36
CA GLY A 31 15.72 -9.26 -1.34
C GLY A 31 14.65 -9.35 -0.24
N LEU A 32 14.21 -8.21 0.29
CA LEU A 32 13.24 -8.11 1.39
C LEU A 32 11.82 -7.79 0.91
N ALA A 33 11.64 -7.36 -0.33
CA ALA A 33 10.35 -7.01 -0.92
C ALA A 33 10.18 -7.68 -2.30
N PRO A 34 8.94 -7.83 -2.80
CA PRO A 34 8.67 -8.25 -4.17
C PRO A 34 9.14 -7.19 -5.20
N PRO A 35 9.21 -7.55 -6.50
CA PRO A 35 9.49 -6.59 -7.56
C PRO A 35 8.46 -5.45 -7.59
N PRO A 36 8.88 -4.18 -7.80
CA PRO A 36 7.94 -3.07 -7.93
C PRO A 36 7.11 -3.20 -9.21
N SER A 37 5.77 -3.12 -9.10
CA SER A 37 4.84 -3.28 -10.24
C SER A 37 4.44 -1.97 -10.92
N GLY A 38 4.69 -0.83 -10.26
CA GLY A 38 4.24 0.50 -10.70
C GLY A 38 2.71 0.71 -10.63
N ARG A 39 1.98 -0.29 -10.11
CA ARG A 39 0.52 -0.28 -9.91
C ARG A 39 0.15 -0.47 -8.43
N GLN A 40 1.12 -0.89 -7.62
CA GLN A 40 0.98 -1.19 -6.21
C GLN A 40 0.92 0.08 -5.34
N LEU A 41 0.04 0.05 -4.34
CA LEU A 41 -0.04 1.05 -3.26
C LEU A 41 0.78 0.58 -2.05
N ILE A 42 1.19 1.53 -1.20
CA ILE A 42 1.89 1.22 0.05
C ILE A 42 1.10 0.24 0.91
N SER A 43 -0.22 0.44 1.01
CA SER A 43 -1.07 -0.42 1.82
C SER A 43 -1.20 -1.84 1.27
N SER A 44 -1.20 -2.01 -0.06
CA SER A 44 -1.19 -3.35 -0.69
C SER A 44 0.16 -4.06 -0.53
N LEU A 45 1.29 -3.36 -0.72
CA LEU A 45 2.62 -3.93 -0.47
C LEU A 45 2.73 -4.41 0.97
N VAL A 46 2.41 -3.52 1.92
CA VAL A 46 2.53 -3.81 3.35
C VAL A 46 1.61 -4.98 3.72
N GLY A 47 0.40 -5.04 3.16
CA GLY A 47 -0.50 -6.18 3.33
C GLY A 47 0.10 -7.48 2.79
N GLN A 48 0.70 -7.46 1.59
CA GLN A 48 1.35 -8.62 0.97
C GLN A 48 2.52 -9.13 1.82
N CYS A 49 3.44 -8.24 2.21
CA CYS A 49 4.60 -8.59 3.03
C CYS A 49 4.19 -9.06 4.44
N ALA A 50 3.14 -8.48 5.02
CA ALA A 50 2.59 -8.92 6.30
C ALA A 50 1.96 -10.31 6.19
N ALA A 51 1.21 -10.60 5.12
CA ALA A 51 0.66 -11.92 4.82
C ALA A 51 1.77 -12.97 4.61
N ALA A 52 2.90 -12.57 4.04
CA ALA A 52 4.12 -13.39 3.94
C ALA A 52 4.89 -13.54 5.27
N GLY A 53 4.39 -12.98 6.37
CA GLY A 53 4.97 -13.13 7.71
C GLY A 53 6.16 -12.20 8.03
N GLN A 54 6.40 -11.17 7.22
CA GLN A 54 7.51 -10.26 7.45
C GLN A 54 7.24 -9.32 8.64
N ARG A 55 8.12 -9.35 9.65
CA ARG A 55 7.92 -8.63 10.93
C ARG A 55 7.82 -7.11 10.78
N TRP A 56 8.63 -6.52 9.90
CA TRP A 56 8.59 -5.07 9.66
C TRP A 56 7.25 -4.66 9.03
N ALA A 57 6.73 -5.48 8.11
CA ALA A 57 5.47 -5.23 7.44
C ALA A 57 4.28 -5.39 8.39
N ILE A 58 4.32 -6.36 9.30
CA ILE A 58 3.30 -6.50 10.35
C ILE A 58 3.26 -5.26 11.25
N LEU A 59 4.42 -4.70 11.60
CA LEU A 59 4.50 -3.48 12.40
C LEU A 59 3.96 -2.28 11.60
N ALA A 60 4.39 -2.13 10.35
CA ALA A 60 3.93 -1.06 9.46
C ALA A 60 2.41 -1.13 9.24
N ALA A 61 1.85 -2.32 8.99
CA ALA A 61 0.42 -2.54 8.81
C ALA A 61 -0.38 -2.02 10.01
N ARG A 62 0.07 -2.32 11.23
CA ARG A 62 -0.58 -1.82 12.46
C ARG A 62 -0.55 -0.30 12.57
N MET A 63 0.52 0.35 12.11
CA MET A 63 0.62 1.81 12.13
C MET A 63 -0.31 2.44 11.09
N ILE A 64 -0.31 1.90 9.86
CA ILE A 64 -1.16 2.36 8.76
C ILE A 64 -2.63 2.14 9.11
N ASP A 65 -3.00 0.97 9.62
CA ASP A 65 -4.38 0.65 10.01
C ASP A 65 -4.89 1.61 11.09
N ARG A 66 -4.05 2.02 12.06
CA ARG A 66 -4.45 3.03 13.05
C ARG A 66 -4.74 4.39 12.43
N VAL A 67 -3.93 4.81 11.46
CA VAL A 67 -4.14 6.07 10.74
C VAL A 67 -5.39 5.98 9.88
N ALA A 68 -5.59 4.87 9.17
CA ALA A 68 -6.78 4.62 8.35
C ALA A 68 -8.06 4.67 9.19
N ILE A 69 -8.08 4.00 10.35
CA ILE A 69 -9.21 4.05 11.29
C ILE A 69 -9.45 5.47 11.80
N ALA A 70 -8.39 6.21 12.16
CA ALA A 70 -8.52 7.60 12.59
C ALA A 70 -9.10 8.53 11.50
N LEU A 71 -8.92 8.17 10.22
CA LEU A 71 -9.50 8.87 9.07
C LEU A 71 -10.90 8.35 8.68
N GLY A 72 -11.45 7.39 9.42
CA GLY A 72 -12.81 6.86 9.24
C GLY A 72 -12.90 5.62 8.33
N ASP A 73 -11.79 4.93 8.06
CA ASP A 73 -11.80 3.67 7.32
C ASP A 73 -11.96 2.45 8.24
N ASP A 74 -12.30 1.30 7.65
CA ASP A 74 -12.54 0.05 8.37
C ASP A 74 -11.22 -0.64 8.85
N PRO A 75 -11.27 -1.52 9.87
CA PRO A 75 -10.10 -2.25 10.38
C PRO A 75 -9.46 -3.24 9.41
N ASN A 76 -8.15 -3.45 9.50
CA ASN A 76 -7.34 -4.27 8.58
C ASN A 76 -7.22 -3.66 7.17
N HIS A 77 -6.97 -2.35 7.08
CA HIS A 77 -6.86 -1.62 5.82
C HIS A 77 -5.84 -2.23 4.87
N CYS A 78 -4.63 -2.55 5.36
CA CYS A 78 -3.56 -3.10 4.53
C CYS A 78 -3.90 -4.50 3.99
N GLU A 79 -4.52 -5.36 4.80
CA GLU A 79 -4.96 -6.70 4.38
C GLU A 79 -6.06 -6.62 3.32
N ARG A 80 -7.04 -5.72 3.50
CA ARG A 80 -8.09 -5.49 2.51
C ARG A 80 -7.53 -4.93 1.22
N ALA A 81 -6.60 -3.97 1.31
CA ALA A 81 -5.92 -3.40 0.15
C ALA A 81 -5.18 -4.48 -0.63
N PHE A 82 -4.37 -5.29 0.05
CA PHE A 82 -3.68 -6.42 -0.59
C PHE A 82 -4.66 -7.34 -1.31
N ARG A 83 -5.69 -7.87 -0.64
CA ARG A 83 -6.68 -8.76 -1.29
C ARG A 83 -7.42 -8.13 -2.46
N LYS A 84 -7.65 -6.82 -2.40
CA LYS A 84 -8.36 -6.09 -3.47
C LYS A 84 -7.49 -5.91 -4.72
N TYR A 85 -6.20 -5.67 -4.52
CA TYR A 85 -5.25 -5.32 -5.58
C TYR A 85 -4.32 -6.49 -5.96
N GLU A 86 -4.39 -7.63 -5.29
CA GLU A 86 -3.59 -8.84 -5.55
C GLU A 86 -3.63 -9.26 -7.03
N PHE A 87 -4.80 -9.16 -7.67
CA PHE A 87 -5.00 -9.51 -9.09
C PHE A 87 -4.52 -8.45 -10.09
N LEU A 88 -4.06 -7.29 -9.63
CA LEU A 88 -3.60 -6.19 -10.50
C LEU A 88 -2.08 -6.16 -10.65
N ASP A 89 -1.36 -6.99 -9.88
CA ASP A 89 0.10 -7.10 -9.89
C ASP A 89 0.61 -8.34 -10.68
N ASP A 90 -0.30 -9.18 -11.19
CA ASP A 90 -0.05 -10.20 -12.25
C ASP A 90 0.01 -9.57 -13.67
#